data_AF-A0A947Z9V1-F1
#
_entry.id   AF-A0A947Z9V1-F1
#
_cell.length_a   1.000
_cell.length_b   1.000
_cell.length_c   1.000
_cell.angle_alpha   90.00
_cell.angle_beta   90.00
_cell.angle_gamma   90.00
#
_symmetry.space_group_name_H-M   'P 1'
#
loop_
_entity.id
_entity.type
_entity.pdbx_description
1 polymer ?
#
loop_
_entity_poly.entity_id
_entity_poly.type
_entity_poly.pdbx_seq_one_letter_code
_entity_poly.pdbx_strand_id
1 'polypeptide(L)'
;MLKFCKVWFILGTMTLGSVASAQELPPGNPFTPPPQRTYQPYRPSRSYRPYRPRRSTTYGRHAPKPPKQYSYRPFDITPVYPLSIFHPQHKVIIGLSVNGLYGRNTSVYGLELGALVNHNIENMGGIQIAGLANWSGGSVTGLQLSGIINYSGGAGFGIAISTINWHHSFTGFQIGAVNYTAKRFKGVQLSPLVNINSGDGSGLQLSLFNRLEGSFTGIQLGAVNEVVRNFSGFQVSLFNNVYRDFSGIQIGIFMNMNHIKLGPKSCSGTRCTQEVTTYYNNFTGISISPFGNMAYNMKGVQLSPLMNLVKNRMSGLQAGLLNVADELSGVQLGVLNFASHVSGMQIGALNAAKTLDGVQIGVLNIAYKNWLPIMVGINVGGF
;
A
#
# COMPACT_ATOMS: atom_id res chain seq x y z
N MET A 1 -22.25 9.85 -25.03
CA MET A 1 -20.82 10.18 -24.82
C MET A 1 -20.02 9.13 -24.02
N LEU A 2 -20.64 8.18 -23.29
CA LEU A 2 -19.93 7.21 -22.43
C LEU A 2 -19.50 5.85 -23.07
N LYS A 3 -19.70 5.65 -24.39
CA LYS A 3 -19.40 4.34 -25.03
C LYS A 3 -17.98 4.23 -25.62
N PHE A 4 -17.34 5.35 -25.98
CA PHE A 4 -15.97 5.34 -26.54
C PHE A 4 -14.87 5.08 -25.49
N CYS A 5 -15.12 5.38 -24.21
CA CYS A 5 -14.14 5.22 -23.13
C CYS A 5 -13.99 3.76 -22.62
N LYS A 6 -14.94 2.86 -22.96
CA LYS A 6 -14.91 1.46 -22.52
C LYS A 6 -13.88 0.59 -23.25
N VAL A 7 -13.52 0.92 -24.50
CA VAL A 7 -12.61 0.11 -25.32
C VAL A 7 -11.16 0.22 -24.84
N TRP A 8 -10.76 1.38 -24.30
CA TRP A 8 -9.42 1.60 -23.74
C TRP A 8 -9.26 1.12 -22.29
N PHE A 9 -10.37 0.90 -21.58
CA PHE A 9 -10.35 0.41 -20.19
C PHE A 9 -9.89 -1.06 -20.08
N ILE A 10 -9.99 -1.83 -21.16
CA ILE A 10 -9.67 -3.27 -21.18
C ILE A 10 -8.15 -3.49 -21.35
N LEU A 11 -7.46 -2.66 -22.13
CA LEU A 11 -6.03 -2.83 -22.40
C LEU A 11 -5.13 -2.52 -21.18
N GLY A 12 -5.57 -1.67 -20.25
CA GLY A 12 -4.83 -1.34 -19.02
C GLY A 12 -4.92 -2.38 -17.91
N THR A 13 -5.79 -3.39 -18.03
CA THR A 13 -5.99 -4.44 -17.00
C THR A 13 -5.22 -5.73 -17.26
N MET A 14 -4.44 -5.80 -18.35
CA MET A 14 -3.80 -7.04 -18.81
C MET A 14 -2.38 -7.29 -18.25
N THR A 15 -1.89 -6.51 -17.28
CA THR A 15 -0.59 -6.75 -16.67
C THR A 15 -0.72 -7.24 -15.21
N LEU A 16 -0.34 -8.51 -15.02
CA LEU A 16 -0.08 -9.22 -13.77
C LEU A 16 -1.30 -9.78 -13.03
N GLY A 17 -1.84 -10.87 -13.60
CA GLY A 17 -2.61 -11.85 -12.84
C GLY A 17 -1.77 -12.46 -11.71
N SER A 18 -2.29 -12.39 -10.49
CA SER A 18 -1.75 -13.10 -9.34
C SER A 18 -2.20 -14.56 -9.43
N VAL A 19 -1.22 -15.46 -9.29
CA VAL A 19 -1.38 -16.90 -9.24
C VAL A 19 -2.26 -17.26 -8.03
N ALA A 20 -3.49 -17.68 -8.28
CA ALA A 20 -4.33 -18.32 -7.27
C ALA A 20 -4.15 -19.84 -7.39
N SER A 21 -3.56 -20.41 -6.35
CA SER A 21 -3.52 -21.84 -6.08
C SER A 21 -4.95 -22.41 -6.05
N ALA A 22 -5.22 -23.41 -6.88
CA ALA A 22 -6.45 -24.18 -6.87
C ALA A 22 -6.37 -25.29 -5.80
N GLN A 23 -7.34 -25.33 -4.88
CA GLN A 23 -7.66 -26.52 -4.10
C GLN A 23 -9.10 -26.94 -4.45
N GLU A 24 -9.22 -28.12 -5.06
CA GLU A 24 -10.48 -28.80 -5.32
C GLU A 24 -11.12 -29.26 -4.00
N LEU A 25 -12.45 -29.10 -3.88
CA LEU A 25 -13.25 -29.71 -2.82
C LEU A 25 -14.43 -30.48 -3.45
N PRO A 26 -14.85 -31.61 -2.85
CA PRO A 26 -15.69 -32.62 -3.48
C PRO A 26 -17.17 -32.20 -3.60
N PRO A 27 -17.96 -32.86 -4.48
CA PRO A 27 -19.32 -32.43 -4.78
C PRO A 27 -20.29 -32.76 -3.63
N GLY A 28 -20.90 -31.73 -3.04
CA GLY A 28 -22.02 -31.82 -2.11
C GLY A 28 -23.35 -31.47 -2.78
N ASN A 29 -24.33 -32.38 -2.68
CA ASN A 29 -25.63 -32.38 -3.34
C ASN A 29 -26.56 -31.20 -2.90
N PRO A 30 -27.16 -30.40 -3.80
CA PRO A 30 -27.80 -29.11 -3.44
C PRO A 30 -29.33 -29.14 -3.22
N PHE A 31 -29.90 -30.16 -2.58
CA PHE A 31 -31.35 -30.19 -2.31
C PHE A 31 -31.71 -30.48 -0.85
N THR A 32 -31.71 -29.44 -0.01
CA THR A 32 -32.50 -29.40 1.24
C THR A 32 -33.11 -28.01 1.42
N PRO A 33 -34.45 -27.85 1.38
CA PRO A 33 -35.10 -26.57 1.68
C PRO A 33 -35.03 -26.25 3.19
N PRO A 34 -35.06 -24.97 3.58
CA PRO A 34 -34.96 -24.56 4.98
C PRO A 34 -36.24 -24.89 5.77
N PRO A 35 -36.15 -25.19 7.08
CA PRO A 35 -37.31 -25.57 7.88
C PRO A 35 -38.28 -24.40 8.12
N GLN A 36 -39.58 -24.69 8.00
CA GLN A 36 -40.69 -23.76 8.23
C GLN A 36 -40.85 -23.43 9.72
N ARG A 37 -41.02 -22.14 10.05
CA ARG A 37 -41.33 -21.69 11.42
C ARG A 37 -42.80 -21.96 11.76
N THR A 38 -43.05 -22.79 12.76
CA THR A 38 -44.37 -22.95 13.39
C THR A 38 -44.54 -21.95 14.54
N TYR A 39 -45.59 -21.14 14.50
CA TYR A 39 -45.99 -20.27 15.61
C TYR A 39 -46.66 -21.11 16.71
N GLN A 40 -46.18 -21.00 17.95
CA GLN A 40 -46.86 -21.54 19.14
C GLN A 40 -47.46 -20.40 19.98
N PRO A 41 -48.69 -20.56 20.51
CA PRO A 41 -49.36 -19.52 21.30
C PRO A 41 -48.86 -19.46 22.75
N TYR A 42 -48.90 -18.25 23.31
CA TYR A 42 -48.42 -17.86 24.64
C TYR A 42 -49.25 -18.50 25.78
N ARG A 43 -48.58 -19.12 26.76
CA ARG A 43 -49.17 -19.53 28.05
C ARG A 43 -48.45 -18.87 29.23
N PRO A 44 -49.15 -18.24 30.20
CA PRO A 44 -48.50 -17.61 31.33
C PRO A 44 -48.34 -18.52 32.57
N SER A 45 -47.14 -18.42 33.14
CA SER A 45 -46.78 -18.46 34.57
C SER A 45 -46.65 -19.78 35.37
N ARG A 46 -45.44 -19.91 35.96
CA ARG A 46 -45.01 -20.45 37.27
C ARG A 46 -43.80 -21.36 37.05
N SER A 47 -42.62 -21.16 37.64
CA SER A 47 -42.30 -20.76 39.02
C SER A 47 -40.82 -20.30 39.06
N TYR A 48 -40.53 -19.27 39.86
CA TYR A 48 -39.20 -18.70 40.05
C TYR A 48 -38.30 -19.73 40.75
N ARG A 49 -37.36 -20.34 40.02
CA ARG A 49 -36.28 -21.15 40.63
C ARG A 49 -35.10 -20.23 40.95
N PRO A 50 -34.60 -20.19 42.19
CA PRO A 50 -33.41 -19.40 42.51
C PRO A 50 -32.22 -19.93 41.71
N TYR A 51 -31.48 -19.01 41.09
CA TYR A 51 -30.26 -19.27 40.34
C TYR A 51 -29.22 -19.95 41.24
N ARG A 52 -29.04 -21.26 41.08
CA ARG A 52 -27.86 -21.96 41.60
C ARG A 52 -26.69 -21.63 40.67
N PRO A 53 -25.60 -21.01 41.15
CA PRO A 53 -24.43 -20.83 40.31
C PRO A 53 -23.95 -22.20 39.85
N ARG A 54 -23.93 -22.43 38.52
CA ARG A 54 -23.24 -23.56 37.93
C ARG A 54 -21.79 -23.47 38.39
N ARG A 55 -21.31 -24.50 39.10
CA ARG A 55 -19.88 -24.71 39.34
C ARG A 55 -19.18 -24.55 37.98
N SER A 56 -18.37 -23.51 37.84
CA SER A 56 -17.54 -23.36 36.67
C SER A 56 -16.59 -24.55 36.67
N THR A 57 -16.70 -25.37 35.62
CA THR A 57 -15.67 -26.32 35.26
C THR A 57 -14.43 -25.50 34.93
N THR A 58 -13.50 -25.50 35.87
CA THR A 58 -12.06 -25.26 35.73
C THR A 58 -11.65 -24.62 34.41
N TYR A 59 -11.67 -23.29 34.34
CA TYR A 59 -10.75 -22.56 33.48
C TYR A 59 -9.36 -23.01 33.93
N GLY A 60 -8.67 -23.79 33.09
CA GLY A 60 -7.27 -24.12 33.32
C GLY A 60 -6.51 -22.81 33.42
N ARG A 61 -6.24 -22.34 34.65
CA ARG A 61 -5.24 -21.32 34.89
C ARG A 61 -3.96 -21.94 34.35
N HIS A 62 -3.52 -21.53 33.16
CA HIS A 62 -2.12 -21.66 32.82
C HIS A 62 -1.38 -20.99 33.96
N ALA A 63 -0.77 -21.79 34.83
CA ALA A 63 0.16 -21.26 35.81
C ALA A 63 1.09 -20.31 35.04
N PRO A 64 1.34 -19.08 35.54
CA PRO A 64 2.31 -18.21 34.89
C PRO A 64 3.57 -19.04 34.72
N LYS A 65 4.03 -19.17 33.46
CA LYS A 65 5.26 -19.91 33.17
C LYS A 65 6.33 -19.37 34.13
N PRO A 66 7.09 -20.23 34.82
CA PRO A 66 8.12 -19.76 35.73
C PRO A 66 8.99 -18.74 35.01
N PRO A 67 9.43 -17.66 35.70
CA PRO A 67 10.26 -16.65 35.06
C PRO A 67 11.46 -17.33 34.42
N LYS A 68 11.70 -17.05 33.13
CA LYS A 68 12.86 -17.61 32.42
C LYS A 68 14.11 -17.16 33.19
N GLN A 69 14.92 -18.11 33.63
CA GLN A 69 16.19 -17.79 34.29
C GLN A 69 17.27 -17.58 33.24
N TYR A 70 17.75 -16.35 33.10
CA TYR A 70 18.77 -16.00 32.13
C TYR A 70 20.19 -16.23 32.68
N SER A 71 21.10 -16.72 31.85
CA SER A 71 22.53 -16.83 32.16
C SER A 71 23.30 -15.78 31.38
N TYR A 72 23.83 -14.78 32.07
CA TYR A 72 24.61 -13.70 31.46
C TYR A 72 26.08 -14.09 31.31
N ARG A 73 26.65 -13.85 30.12
CA ARG A 73 28.05 -14.14 29.81
C ARG A 73 28.70 -12.96 29.07
N PRO A 74 29.96 -12.61 29.37
CA PRO A 74 30.67 -11.55 28.66
C PRO A 74 31.11 -11.96 27.25
N PHE A 75 31.32 -13.27 27.03
CA PHE A 75 31.63 -13.81 25.73
C PHE A 75 31.03 -15.20 25.52
N ASP A 76 30.97 -15.66 24.28
CA ASP A 76 30.62 -17.03 23.91
C ASP A 76 31.28 -17.46 22.60
N ILE A 77 31.57 -18.76 22.50
CA ILE A 77 32.02 -19.42 21.27
C ILE A 77 31.09 -20.62 21.02
N THR A 78 30.37 -20.59 19.91
CA THR A 78 29.45 -21.65 19.48
C THR A 78 29.84 -22.13 18.08
N PRO A 79 30.70 -23.16 17.96
CA PRO A 79 31.05 -23.72 16.65
C PRO A 79 29.81 -24.22 15.88
N VAL A 80 28.90 -24.89 16.57
CA VAL A 80 27.61 -25.34 16.03
C VAL A 80 26.67 -25.67 17.18
N TYR A 81 25.47 -25.12 17.24
CA TYR A 81 24.49 -25.50 18.27
C TYR A 81 24.18 -27.00 18.23
N PRO A 82 24.07 -27.69 19.39
CA PRO A 82 24.16 -27.16 20.75
C PRO A 82 25.58 -27.12 21.34
N LEU A 83 26.62 -27.46 20.56
CA LEU A 83 28.01 -27.40 20.99
C LEU A 83 28.47 -25.95 21.15
N SER A 84 28.59 -25.53 22.41
CA SER A 84 29.00 -24.19 22.82
C SER A 84 29.81 -24.28 24.10
N ILE A 85 30.73 -23.33 24.32
CA ILE A 85 31.54 -23.27 25.55
C ILE A 85 30.70 -23.03 26.81
N PHE A 86 29.48 -22.50 26.66
CA PHE A 86 28.51 -22.38 27.74
C PHE A 86 27.22 -23.10 27.38
N HIS A 87 26.51 -23.60 28.41
CA HIS A 87 25.24 -24.26 28.22
C HIS A 87 24.25 -23.34 27.47
N PRO A 88 23.63 -23.79 26.37
CA PRO A 88 22.98 -22.89 25.42
C PRO A 88 21.55 -22.45 25.82
N GLN A 89 21.02 -22.96 26.94
CA GLN A 89 19.70 -22.56 27.41
C GLN A 89 19.72 -21.17 28.07
N HIS A 90 18.80 -20.29 27.65
CA HIS A 90 18.60 -18.96 28.22
C HIS A 90 19.85 -18.08 28.32
N LYS A 91 20.83 -18.32 27.44
CA LYS A 91 22.12 -17.63 27.42
C LYS A 91 22.02 -16.23 26.81
N VAL A 92 22.39 -15.21 27.58
CA VAL A 92 22.45 -13.80 27.16
C VAL A 92 23.91 -13.36 27.13
N ILE A 93 24.35 -12.83 25.99
CA ILE A 93 25.72 -12.35 25.82
C ILE A 93 25.76 -10.82 25.92
N ILE A 94 26.65 -10.30 26.77
CA ILE A 94 26.92 -8.86 26.88
C ILE A 94 28.41 -8.66 26.59
N GLY A 95 28.76 -8.48 25.33
CA GLY A 95 30.14 -8.44 24.85
C GLY A 95 30.30 -9.13 23.50
N LEU A 96 31.00 -10.27 23.44
CA LEU A 96 31.39 -10.91 22.18
C LEU A 96 30.79 -12.31 22.01
N SER A 97 30.06 -12.56 20.92
CA SER A 97 29.64 -13.91 20.52
C SER A 97 30.29 -14.30 19.19
N VAL A 98 31.01 -15.43 19.16
CA VAL A 98 31.61 -16.00 17.94
C VAL A 98 30.93 -17.31 17.61
N ASN A 99 30.29 -17.36 16.45
CA ASN A 99 29.46 -18.46 16.00
C ASN A 99 30.06 -19.08 14.72
N GLY A 100 30.15 -20.40 14.66
CA GLY A 100 30.58 -21.12 13.46
C GLY A 100 29.42 -21.32 12.49
N LEU A 101 28.98 -22.57 12.34
CA LEU A 101 27.92 -22.95 11.40
C LEU A 101 26.54 -22.44 11.85
N TYR A 102 26.25 -22.51 13.14
CA TYR A 102 24.96 -22.08 13.68
C TYR A 102 25.10 -21.67 15.14
N GLY A 103 25.13 -20.37 15.38
CA GLY A 103 25.11 -19.77 16.70
C GLY A 103 23.69 -19.55 17.19
N ARG A 104 23.37 -20.00 18.40
CA ARG A 104 22.06 -19.77 19.02
C ARG A 104 22.21 -19.17 20.39
N ASN A 105 21.73 -17.93 20.53
CA ASN A 105 21.71 -17.17 21.77
C ASN A 105 20.28 -16.74 22.10
N THR A 106 20.04 -16.36 23.35
CA THR A 106 18.74 -15.76 23.73
C THR A 106 18.73 -14.30 23.31
N SER A 107 19.72 -13.54 23.77
CA SER A 107 19.96 -12.17 23.31
C SER A 107 21.46 -11.91 23.25
N VAL A 108 21.88 -11.01 22.37
CA VAL A 108 23.26 -10.51 22.32
C VAL A 108 23.25 -8.99 22.34
N TYR A 109 24.03 -8.41 23.25
CA TYR A 109 24.27 -6.98 23.38
C TYR A 109 25.78 -6.72 23.24
N GLY A 110 26.24 -6.34 22.04
CA GLY A 110 27.65 -6.15 21.73
C GLY A 110 27.98 -6.53 20.28
N LEU A 111 29.00 -7.37 20.09
CA LEU A 111 29.45 -7.85 18.79
C LEU A 111 29.13 -9.34 18.62
N GLU A 112 28.40 -9.70 17.57
CA GLU A 112 28.08 -11.07 17.21
C GLU A 112 28.61 -11.38 15.80
N LEU A 113 29.57 -12.30 15.72
CA LEU A 113 30.23 -12.72 14.49
C LEU A 113 29.86 -14.16 14.19
N GLY A 114 29.26 -14.42 13.02
CA GLY A 114 28.85 -15.74 12.57
C GLY A 114 29.52 -16.13 11.27
N ALA A 115 30.07 -17.34 11.17
CA ALA A 115 30.57 -17.84 9.89
C ALA A 115 29.39 -18.05 8.92
N LEU A 116 28.28 -18.65 9.38
CA LEU A 116 27.08 -18.84 8.55
C LEU A 116 25.82 -18.21 9.14
N VAL A 117 25.41 -18.61 10.35
CA VAL A 117 24.13 -18.18 10.94
C VAL A 117 24.29 -17.72 12.38
N ASN A 118 23.78 -16.52 12.65
CA ASN A 118 23.52 -16.02 14.01
C ASN A 118 22.01 -16.04 14.29
N HIS A 119 21.58 -16.70 15.36
CA HIS A 119 20.18 -16.79 15.75
C HIS A 119 19.98 -16.36 17.21
N ASN A 120 19.37 -15.18 17.38
CA ASN A 120 18.88 -14.65 18.65
C ASN A 120 17.39 -14.93 18.80
N ILE A 121 17.01 -15.64 19.86
CA ILE A 121 15.60 -15.98 20.13
C ILE A 121 14.80 -14.71 20.46
N GLU A 122 15.42 -13.80 21.20
CA GLU A 122 14.87 -12.54 21.65
C GLU A 122 15.64 -11.41 20.92
N ASN A 123 16.41 -10.59 21.63
CA ASN A 123 16.86 -9.31 21.10
C ASN A 123 18.32 -9.31 20.64
N MET A 124 18.63 -8.44 19.70
CA MET A 124 19.99 -8.08 19.32
C MET A 124 20.19 -6.58 19.55
N GLY A 125 21.29 -6.22 20.22
CA GLY A 125 21.77 -4.85 20.32
C GLY A 125 23.25 -4.78 19.94
N GLY A 126 23.65 -3.86 19.07
CA GLY A 126 25.04 -3.66 18.66
C GLY A 126 25.29 -4.05 17.20
N ILE A 127 26.26 -4.93 16.95
CA ILE A 127 26.69 -5.32 15.59
C ILE A 127 26.54 -6.83 15.44
N GLN A 128 25.84 -7.28 14.39
CA GLN A 128 25.63 -8.69 14.08
C GLN A 128 26.01 -8.94 12.62
N ILE A 129 27.01 -9.78 12.40
CA ILE A 129 27.57 -10.08 11.08
C ILE A 129 27.53 -11.59 10.88
N ALA A 130 26.97 -12.06 9.76
CA ALA A 130 26.96 -13.48 9.40
C ALA A 130 27.23 -13.71 7.91
N GLY A 131 27.84 -14.84 7.55
CA GLY A 131 28.02 -15.19 6.13
C GLY A 131 26.69 -15.37 5.39
N LEU A 132 25.70 -16.03 6.00
CA LEU A 132 24.41 -16.30 5.36
C LEU A 132 23.26 -15.54 6.00
N ALA A 133 23.07 -15.66 7.31
CA ALA A 133 21.84 -15.20 7.95
C ALA A 133 22.03 -14.65 9.36
N ASN A 134 21.37 -13.52 9.62
CA ASN A 134 21.15 -12.98 10.95
C ASN A 134 19.67 -13.06 11.27
N TRP A 135 19.31 -13.77 12.34
CA TRP A 135 17.93 -13.94 12.78
C TRP A 135 17.77 -13.44 14.21
N SER A 136 16.84 -12.51 14.43
CA SER A 136 16.43 -12.07 15.76
C SER A 136 14.91 -12.21 15.89
N GLY A 137 14.45 -13.06 16.82
CA GLY A 137 13.01 -13.25 17.06
C GLY A 137 12.33 -12.02 17.69
N GLY A 138 13.12 -11.17 18.35
CA GLY A 138 12.70 -9.92 18.97
C GLY A 138 13.17 -8.68 18.22
N SER A 139 13.51 -7.65 19.00
CA SER A 139 13.93 -6.35 18.48
C SER A 139 15.43 -6.32 18.16
N VAL A 140 15.78 -5.53 17.15
CA VAL A 140 17.15 -5.31 16.70
C VAL A 140 17.47 -3.84 16.86
N THR A 141 18.54 -3.50 17.55
CA THR A 141 19.04 -2.12 17.64
C THR A 141 20.51 -2.08 17.25
N GLY A 142 20.83 -1.57 16.07
CA GLY A 142 22.19 -1.42 15.58
C GLY A 142 22.38 -1.88 14.13
N LEU A 143 23.47 -2.60 13.85
CA LEU A 143 23.84 -3.02 12.50
C LEU A 143 23.65 -4.53 12.32
N GLN A 144 22.90 -4.92 11.27
CA GLN A 144 22.84 -6.29 10.79
C GLN A 144 23.41 -6.36 9.37
N LEU A 145 24.42 -7.22 9.19
CA LEU A 145 25.05 -7.49 7.90
C LEU A 145 25.07 -9.00 7.64
N SER A 146 24.46 -9.43 6.55
CA SER A 146 24.56 -10.83 6.13
C SER A 146 24.56 -10.99 4.62
N GLY A 147 25.04 -12.14 4.13
CA GLY A 147 25.01 -12.44 2.69
C GLY A 147 23.59 -12.61 2.16
N ILE A 148 22.73 -13.37 2.84
CA ILE A 148 21.41 -13.73 2.33
C ILE A 148 20.30 -12.98 3.04
N ILE A 149 20.13 -13.19 4.35
CA ILE A 149 18.94 -12.72 5.06
C ILE A 149 19.24 -12.08 6.41
N ASN A 150 18.72 -10.86 6.61
CA ASN A 150 18.53 -10.29 7.94
C ASN A 150 17.05 -10.38 8.30
N TYR A 151 16.75 -10.98 9.45
CA TYR A 151 15.39 -11.11 9.98
C TYR A 151 15.25 -10.48 11.37
N SER A 152 14.18 -9.68 11.57
CA SER A 152 13.73 -9.26 12.91
C SER A 152 12.23 -9.45 13.12
N GLY A 153 11.84 -10.25 14.11
CA GLY A 153 10.44 -10.48 14.48
C GLY A 153 9.79 -9.32 15.25
N GLY A 154 10.60 -8.43 15.83
CA GLY A 154 10.18 -7.24 16.57
C GLY A 154 10.49 -5.92 15.84
N ALA A 155 10.72 -4.87 16.62
CA ALA A 155 11.08 -3.56 16.08
C ALA A 155 12.59 -3.52 15.78
N GLY A 156 12.94 -3.08 14.57
CA GLY A 156 14.31 -2.80 14.16
C GLY A 156 14.61 -1.30 14.20
N PHE A 157 15.75 -0.91 14.76
CA PHE A 157 16.31 0.43 14.68
C PHE A 157 17.77 0.36 14.25
N GLY A 158 18.12 0.93 13.10
CA GLY A 158 19.52 1.03 12.64
C GLY A 158 19.72 0.71 11.16
N ILE A 159 20.74 -0.09 10.84
CA ILE A 159 21.17 -0.39 9.46
C ILE A 159 21.08 -1.89 9.21
N ALA A 160 20.37 -2.28 8.14
CA ALA A 160 20.27 -3.67 7.69
C ALA A 160 20.78 -3.78 6.24
N ILE A 161 21.82 -4.59 6.04
CA ILE A 161 22.43 -4.85 4.73
C ILE A 161 22.44 -6.35 4.49
N SER A 162 21.72 -6.80 3.46
CA SER A 162 21.72 -8.21 3.00
C SER A 162 21.02 -8.32 1.65
N THR A 163 21.00 -9.49 1.01
CA THR A 163 20.15 -9.64 -0.19
C THR A 163 18.66 -9.51 0.15
N ILE A 164 18.22 -9.97 1.32
CA ILE A 164 16.83 -9.94 1.77
C ILE A 164 16.77 -9.40 3.21
N ASN A 165 16.28 -8.19 3.40
CA ASN A 165 15.98 -7.65 4.73
C ASN A 165 14.49 -7.85 5.04
N TRP A 166 14.17 -8.68 6.03
CA TRP A 166 12.79 -8.95 6.46
C TRP A 166 12.59 -8.48 7.91
N HIS A 167 11.81 -7.42 8.09
CA HIS A 167 11.55 -6.87 9.42
C HIS A 167 10.05 -6.75 9.70
N HIS A 168 9.64 -6.94 10.96
CA HIS A 168 8.26 -6.69 11.35
C HIS A 168 7.94 -5.18 11.33
N SER A 169 8.76 -4.38 12.02
CA SER A 169 8.78 -2.92 11.91
C SER A 169 10.23 -2.47 11.83
N PHE A 170 10.54 -1.45 11.03
CA PHE A 170 11.93 -0.98 10.89
C PHE A 170 12.03 0.53 10.80
N THR A 171 12.98 1.10 11.55
CA THR A 171 13.35 2.51 11.49
C THR A 171 14.84 2.64 11.19
N GLY A 172 15.21 3.24 10.07
CA GLY A 172 16.61 3.43 9.68
C GLY A 172 16.87 3.12 8.21
N PHE A 173 18.00 2.47 7.91
CA PHE A 173 18.47 2.19 6.55
C PHE A 173 18.38 0.70 6.21
N GLN A 174 17.73 0.37 5.10
CA GLN A 174 17.69 -0.99 4.56
C GLN A 174 18.30 -0.98 3.15
N ILE A 175 19.33 -1.81 2.95
CA ILE A 175 20.00 -1.98 1.66
C ILE A 175 19.97 -3.46 1.31
N GLY A 176 19.34 -3.79 0.19
CA GLY A 176 19.25 -5.17 -0.25
C GLY A 176 18.49 -5.35 -1.55
N ALA A 177 18.64 -6.51 -2.19
CA ALA A 177 17.87 -6.85 -3.38
C ALA A 177 16.36 -6.87 -3.11
N VAL A 178 15.96 -7.28 -1.90
CA VAL A 178 14.58 -7.24 -1.44
C VAL A 178 14.53 -6.67 -0.02
N ASN A 179 13.75 -5.62 0.19
CA ASN A 179 13.44 -5.13 1.54
C ASN A 179 11.94 -5.34 1.81
N TYR A 180 11.61 -6.05 2.88
CA TYR A 180 10.24 -6.31 3.31
C TYR A 180 10.00 -5.81 4.75
N THR A 181 8.98 -4.97 4.94
CA THR A 181 8.53 -4.54 6.29
C THR A 181 7.04 -4.80 6.50
N ALA A 182 6.70 -5.62 7.51
CA ALA A 182 5.33 -6.10 7.70
C ALA A 182 4.33 -5.03 8.21
N LYS A 183 4.75 -4.15 9.13
CA LYS A 183 3.85 -3.21 9.82
C LYS A 183 4.19 -1.75 9.63
N ARG A 184 5.41 -1.33 9.93
CA ARG A 184 5.78 0.08 9.85
C ARG A 184 7.22 0.26 9.42
N PHE A 185 7.41 1.04 8.37
CA PHE A 185 8.72 1.44 7.89
C PHE A 185 8.91 2.96 8.07
N LYS A 186 10.08 3.36 8.57
CA LYS A 186 10.49 4.76 8.62
C LYS A 186 11.97 4.89 8.29
N GLY A 187 12.33 5.53 7.18
CA GLY A 187 13.73 5.81 6.86
C GLY A 187 14.04 5.65 5.38
N VAL A 188 15.13 4.96 5.05
CA VAL A 188 15.63 4.82 3.68
C VAL A 188 15.69 3.35 3.27
N GLN A 189 15.03 3.01 2.17
CA GLN A 189 14.97 1.67 1.59
C GLN A 189 15.57 1.72 0.19
N LEU A 190 16.75 1.13 0.02
CA LEU A 190 17.47 1.07 -1.24
C LEU A 190 17.50 -0.37 -1.72
N SER A 191 16.94 -0.60 -2.90
CA SER A 191 16.91 -1.93 -3.50
C SER A 191 17.00 -1.87 -5.02
N PRO A 192 17.82 -2.69 -5.68
CA PRO A 192 17.77 -2.81 -7.13
C PRO A 192 16.49 -3.49 -7.64
N LEU A 193 15.76 -4.28 -6.82
CA LEU A 193 14.60 -5.03 -7.30
C LEU A 193 13.31 -4.57 -6.63
N VAL A 194 13.15 -4.84 -5.33
CA VAL A 194 11.85 -4.74 -4.67
C VAL A 194 11.96 -4.13 -3.27
N ASN A 195 11.10 -3.15 -2.98
CA ASN A 195 10.74 -2.74 -1.63
C ASN A 195 9.24 -3.01 -1.39
N ILE A 196 8.90 -3.81 -0.38
CA ILE A 196 7.51 -4.11 0.00
C ILE A 196 7.27 -3.71 1.46
N ASN A 197 6.21 -2.93 1.69
CA ASN A 197 5.75 -2.59 3.03
C ASN A 197 4.25 -2.92 3.16
N SER A 198 3.91 -3.87 4.03
CA SER A 198 2.51 -4.31 4.24
C SER A 198 1.71 -3.37 5.16
N GLY A 199 2.36 -2.43 5.83
CA GLY A 199 1.68 -1.38 6.60
C GLY A 199 2.14 0.01 6.20
N ASP A 200 2.10 0.96 7.12
CA ASP A 200 2.37 2.37 6.81
C ASP A 200 3.88 2.63 6.68
N GLY A 201 4.25 3.53 5.77
CA GLY A 201 5.63 3.85 5.45
C GLY A 201 5.90 5.35 5.49
N SER A 202 7.12 5.74 5.87
CA SER A 202 7.59 7.11 5.69
C SER A 202 9.08 7.18 5.35
N GLY A 203 9.47 8.13 4.52
CA GLY A 203 10.87 8.36 4.15
C GLY A 203 11.15 8.16 2.65
N LEU A 204 12.29 7.56 2.30
CA LEU A 204 12.76 7.41 0.92
C LEU A 204 12.75 5.93 0.51
N GLN A 205 12.16 5.63 -0.64
CA GLN A 205 12.23 4.32 -1.27
C GLN A 205 12.75 4.45 -2.70
N LEU A 206 13.83 3.73 -3.00
CA LEU A 206 14.39 3.59 -4.34
C LEU A 206 14.42 2.11 -4.70
N SER A 207 13.62 1.69 -5.68
CA SER A 207 13.71 0.35 -6.28
C SER A 207 12.97 0.23 -7.60
N LEU A 208 13.23 -0.83 -8.37
CA LEU A 208 12.44 -1.09 -9.58
C LEU A 208 10.95 -1.25 -9.26
N PHE A 209 10.61 -1.94 -8.17
CA PHE A 209 9.24 -2.16 -7.72
C PHE A 209 9.05 -1.77 -6.25
N ASN A 210 8.42 -0.63 -6.00
CA ASN A 210 7.98 -0.24 -4.66
C ASN A 210 6.49 -0.56 -4.50
N ARG A 211 6.15 -1.39 -3.51
CA ARG A 211 4.75 -1.71 -3.16
C ARG A 211 4.47 -1.40 -1.69
N LEU A 212 3.43 -0.62 -1.44
CA LEU A 212 2.96 -0.25 -0.11
C LEU A 212 1.48 -0.55 0.05
N GLU A 213 1.14 -1.41 1.00
CA GLU A 213 -0.26 -1.75 1.30
C GLU A 213 -0.94 -0.74 2.25
N GLY A 214 -0.13 -0.02 3.03
CA GLY A 214 -0.57 1.09 3.89
C GLY A 214 -0.49 2.47 3.22
N SER A 215 -0.44 3.52 4.04
CA SER A 215 -0.23 4.90 3.58
C SER A 215 1.26 5.25 3.58
N PHE A 216 1.70 6.04 2.60
CA PHE A 216 3.09 6.53 2.53
C PHE A 216 3.18 8.03 2.73
N THR A 217 4.22 8.47 3.41
CA THR A 217 4.66 9.88 3.35
C THR A 217 6.14 9.97 3.01
N GLY A 218 6.48 10.56 1.85
CA GLY A 218 7.88 10.81 1.50
C GLY A 218 8.18 10.73 0.00
N ILE A 219 9.33 10.14 -0.35
CA ILE A 219 9.85 10.06 -1.71
C ILE A 219 9.83 8.60 -2.19
N GLN A 220 9.23 8.34 -3.35
CA GLN A 220 9.24 7.04 -4.00
C GLN A 220 9.79 7.15 -5.43
N LEU A 221 10.88 6.46 -5.71
CA LEU A 221 11.55 6.42 -7.01
C LEU A 221 11.62 4.98 -7.48
N GLY A 222 11.12 4.71 -8.68
CA GLY A 222 11.16 3.35 -9.23
C GLY A 222 10.68 3.20 -10.65
N ALA A 223 10.64 1.96 -11.16
CA ALA A 223 9.96 1.69 -12.42
C ALA A 223 8.44 1.58 -12.19
N VAL A 224 8.04 0.92 -11.11
CA VAL A 224 6.66 0.79 -10.67
C VAL A 224 6.55 1.17 -9.20
N ASN A 225 5.64 2.10 -8.90
CA ASN A 225 5.32 2.51 -7.54
C ASN A 225 3.82 2.28 -7.30
N GLU A 226 3.49 1.40 -6.36
CA GLU A 226 2.12 1.01 -6.01
C GLU A 226 1.82 1.36 -4.55
N VAL A 227 0.81 2.20 -4.31
CA VAL A 227 0.35 2.60 -2.97
C VAL A 227 -1.15 2.33 -2.84
N VAL A 228 -1.51 1.38 -1.98
CA VAL A 228 -2.89 0.90 -1.81
C VAL A 228 -3.77 1.87 -1.04
N ARG A 229 -3.21 2.64 -0.09
CA ARG A 229 -3.96 3.67 0.64
C ARG A 229 -3.58 5.05 0.13
N ASN A 230 -3.17 5.94 1.03
CA ASN A 230 -2.92 7.33 0.71
C ASN A 230 -1.43 7.55 0.50
N PHE A 231 -1.08 8.41 -0.44
CA PHE A 231 0.30 8.85 -0.66
C PHE A 231 0.40 10.35 -0.45
N SER A 232 1.41 10.78 0.31
CA SER A 232 1.76 12.19 0.47
C SER A 232 3.24 12.40 0.19
N GLY A 233 3.59 13.12 -0.88
CA GLY A 233 4.97 13.49 -1.16
C GLY A 233 5.33 13.52 -2.64
N PHE A 234 6.51 13.00 -2.99
CA PHE A 234 7.07 13.08 -4.34
C PHE A 234 7.30 11.69 -4.92
N GLN A 235 6.76 11.42 -6.10
CA GLN A 235 6.80 10.10 -6.72
C GLN A 235 7.24 10.20 -8.18
N VAL A 236 8.27 9.45 -8.56
CA VAL A 236 8.77 9.35 -9.95
C VAL A 236 8.82 7.89 -10.36
N SER A 237 8.13 7.54 -11.44
CA SER A 237 8.28 6.22 -12.04
C SER A 237 7.78 6.09 -13.48
N LEU A 238 7.93 4.90 -14.08
CA LEU A 238 7.24 4.56 -15.32
C LEU A 238 5.73 4.43 -15.08
N PHE A 239 5.34 3.77 -14.00
CA PHE A 239 3.95 3.52 -13.60
C PHE A 239 3.71 3.85 -12.12
N ASN A 240 2.90 4.89 -11.88
CA ASN A 240 2.50 5.28 -10.53
C ASN A 240 1.01 4.97 -10.33
N ASN A 241 0.73 4.09 -9.36
CA ASN A 241 -0.62 3.68 -9.00
C ASN A 241 -0.91 4.00 -7.53
N VAL A 242 -1.84 4.92 -7.28
CA VAL A 242 -2.31 5.25 -5.93
C VAL A 242 -3.82 5.00 -5.88
N TYR A 243 -4.26 4.11 -4.99
CA TYR A 243 -5.64 3.62 -5.00
C TYR A 243 -6.62 4.45 -4.15
N ARG A 244 -6.13 5.40 -3.33
CA ARG A 244 -6.97 6.36 -2.60
C ARG A 244 -6.54 7.79 -2.89
N ASP A 245 -6.16 8.56 -1.87
CA ASP A 245 -5.83 9.96 -2.01
C ASP A 245 -4.34 10.17 -2.27
N PHE A 246 -4.03 11.07 -3.19
CA PHE A 246 -2.67 11.53 -3.48
C PHE A 246 -2.55 13.01 -3.14
N SER A 247 -1.50 13.37 -2.41
CA SER A 247 -1.13 14.75 -2.12
C SER A 247 0.35 15.00 -2.42
N GLY A 248 0.66 15.85 -3.40
CA GLY A 248 2.04 16.23 -3.70
C GLY A 248 2.35 16.28 -5.20
N ILE A 249 3.48 15.69 -5.61
CA ILE A 249 3.96 15.75 -6.99
C ILE A 249 4.18 14.34 -7.53
N GLN A 250 3.56 14.05 -8.68
CA GLN A 250 3.64 12.77 -9.35
C GLN A 250 4.18 12.95 -10.77
N ILE A 251 5.30 12.29 -11.08
CA ILE A 251 5.91 12.26 -12.41
C ILE A 251 5.86 10.82 -12.92
N GLY A 252 5.05 10.57 -13.94
CA GLY A 252 4.88 9.25 -14.57
C GLY A 252 5.37 9.28 -16.01
N ILE A 253 6.15 8.29 -16.46
CA ILE A 253 6.60 8.24 -17.87
C ILE A 253 5.52 7.68 -18.81
N PHE A 254 4.57 6.87 -18.34
CA PHE A 254 3.40 6.45 -19.13
C PHE A 254 2.10 7.16 -18.72
N MET A 255 1.34 6.58 -17.77
CA MET A 255 0.12 7.19 -17.24
C MET A 255 0.13 7.16 -15.72
N ASN A 256 -0.23 8.28 -15.11
CA ASN A 256 -0.56 8.34 -13.70
C ASN A 256 -2.02 7.91 -13.53
N MET A 257 -2.26 6.75 -12.92
CA MET A 257 -3.60 6.20 -12.74
C MET A 257 -3.94 6.12 -11.26
N ASN A 258 -4.94 6.90 -10.85
CA ASN A 258 -5.56 6.71 -9.53
C ASN A 258 -6.72 5.73 -9.67
N HIS A 259 -6.45 4.44 -9.44
CA HIS A 259 -7.36 3.34 -9.72
C HIS A 259 -8.55 3.24 -8.77
N ILE A 260 -9.69 2.90 -9.35
CA ILE A 260 -10.90 2.43 -8.67
C ILE A 260 -10.64 1.01 -8.16
N LYS A 261 -10.67 0.77 -6.84
CA LYS A 261 -10.76 -0.61 -6.33
C LYS A 261 -12.19 -1.10 -6.45
N LEU A 262 -12.36 -2.26 -7.08
CA LEU A 262 -13.55 -3.08 -6.93
C LEU A 262 -13.55 -3.66 -5.51
N GLY A 263 -14.64 -3.47 -4.76
CA GLY A 263 -14.79 -3.99 -3.40
C GLY A 263 -14.77 -5.53 -3.34
N PRO A 264 -14.62 -6.12 -2.14
CA PRO A 264 -14.68 -7.57 -1.97
C PRO A 264 -16.00 -8.13 -2.51
N LYS A 265 -15.93 -9.24 -3.25
CA LYS A 265 -17.13 -9.92 -3.75
C LYS A 265 -17.89 -10.51 -2.56
N SER A 266 -18.99 -9.88 -2.15
CA SER A 266 -19.94 -10.49 -1.23
C SER A 266 -20.77 -11.50 -2.02
N CYS A 267 -20.55 -12.78 -1.72
CA CYS A 267 -21.22 -13.89 -2.40
C CYS A 267 -22.25 -14.48 -1.43
N SER A 268 -23.53 -14.45 -1.82
CA SER A 268 -24.60 -15.16 -1.11
C SER A 268 -25.31 -16.08 -2.10
N GLY A 269 -25.03 -17.38 -2.01
CA GLY A 269 -25.49 -18.38 -2.98
C GLY A 269 -24.86 -18.19 -4.37
N THR A 270 -25.64 -18.42 -5.44
CA THR A 270 -25.21 -18.28 -6.85
C THR A 270 -25.17 -16.84 -7.35
N ARG A 271 -25.48 -15.86 -6.50
CA ARG A 271 -25.53 -14.44 -6.85
C ARG A 271 -24.35 -13.73 -6.19
N CYS A 272 -23.33 -13.45 -7.00
CA CYS A 272 -22.22 -12.58 -6.62
C CYS A 272 -22.63 -11.14 -6.90
N THR A 273 -22.96 -10.36 -5.87
CA THR A 273 -23.10 -8.91 -6.01
C THR A 273 -21.75 -8.27 -5.75
N GLN A 274 -21.18 -7.66 -6.80
CA GLN A 274 -20.03 -6.79 -6.64
C GLN A 274 -20.51 -5.51 -5.96
N GLU A 275 -20.21 -5.33 -4.68
CA GLU A 275 -20.24 -4.00 -4.11
C GLU A 275 -19.15 -3.17 -4.80
N VAL A 276 -19.57 -2.31 -5.72
CA VAL A 276 -18.73 -1.22 -6.22
C VAL A 276 -18.68 -0.20 -5.08
N THR A 277 -17.84 -0.45 -4.07
CA THR A 277 -17.43 0.61 -3.15
C THR A 277 -16.55 1.56 -3.94
N THR A 278 -17.17 2.55 -4.58
CA THR A 278 -16.47 3.64 -5.27
C THR A 278 -15.70 4.42 -4.22
N TYR A 279 -14.42 4.10 -4.03
CA TYR A 279 -13.53 5.01 -3.31
C TYR A 279 -13.28 6.22 -4.23
N TYR A 280 -13.75 7.37 -3.78
CA TYR A 280 -13.53 8.65 -4.45
C TYR A 280 -12.07 9.05 -4.26
N ASN A 281 -11.26 8.95 -5.31
CA ASN A 281 -9.84 9.29 -5.23
C ASN A 281 -9.64 10.78 -5.51
N ASN A 282 -9.06 11.50 -4.55
CA ASN A 282 -8.70 12.90 -4.71
C ASN A 282 -7.20 13.03 -5.00
N PHE A 283 -6.86 13.68 -6.10
CA PHE A 283 -5.50 14.10 -6.39
C PHE A 283 -5.34 15.59 -6.06
N THR A 284 -4.50 15.91 -5.08
CA THR A 284 -4.16 17.30 -4.76
C THR A 284 -2.68 17.54 -5.07
N GLY A 285 -2.39 18.46 -5.99
CA GLY A 285 -1.01 18.85 -6.33
C GLY A 285 -0.72 18.80 -7.83
N ILE A 286 0.47 18.32 -8.21
CA ILE A 286 0.99 18.40 -9.59
C ILE A 286 1.15 17.01 -10.19
N SER A 287 0.54 16.76 -11.34
CA SER A 287 0.72 15.52 -12.12
C SER A 287 1.35 15.83 -13.47
N ILE A 288 2.47 15.20 -13.77
CA ILE A 288 3.20 15.36 -15.03
C ILE A 288 3.39 13.99 -15.68
N SER A 289 3.03 13.86 -16.97
CA SER A 289 3.33 12.66 -17.75
C SER A 289 3.40 12.90 -19.26
N PRO A 290 4.23 12.17 -20.03
CA PRO A 290 4.32 12.31 -21.48
C PRO A 290 3.03 11.93 -22.22
N PHE A 291 2.29 10.92 -21.74
CA PHE A 291 1.14 10.37 -22.46
C PHE A 291 -0.22 10.71 -21.83
N GLY A 292 -0.33 10.72 -20.51
CA GLY A 292 -1.55 11.23 -19.93
C GLY A 292 -1.75 11.04 -18.43
N ASN A 293 -2.56 11.93 -17.88
CA ASN A 293 -2.92 11.91 -16.47
C ASN A 293 -4.40 11.55 -16.31
N MET A 294 -4.73 10.62 -15.41
CA MET A 294 -6.11 10.26 -15.09
C MET A 294 -6.39 10.37 -13.59
N ALA A 295 -7.40 11.17 -13.23
CA ALA A 295 -7.89 11.29 -11.86
C ALA A 295 -9.42 11.25 -11.79
N TYR A 296 -9.97 10.96 -10.61
CA TYR A 296 -11.41 11.08 -10.37
C TYR A 296 -11.76 12.53 -10.00
N ASN A 297 -11.19 13.02 -8.90
CA ASN A 297 -11.16 14.43 -8.55
C ASN A 297 -9.73 14.95 -8.61
N MET A 298 -9.55 16.16 -9.10
CA MET A 298 -8.25 16.83 -9.11
C MET A 298 -8.36 18.25 -8.55
N LYS A 299 -7.46 18.60 -7.63
CA LYS A 299 -7.16 19.96 -7.21
C LYS A 299 -5.68 20.28 -7.47
N GLY A 300 -5.37 21.05 -8.50
CA GLY A 300 -3.99 21.46 -8.80
C GLY A 300 -3.67 21.52 -10.29
N VAL A 301 -2.49 21.03 -10.67
CA VAL A 301 -1.91 21.23 -12.02
C VAL A 301 -1.67 19.89 -12.72
N GLN A 302 -2.28 19.68 -13.89
CA GLN A 302 -2.15 18.48 -14.71
C GLN A 302 -1.48 18.84 -16.04
N LEU A 303 -0.26 18.34 -16.25
CA LEU A 303 0.52 18.61 -17.46
C LEU A 303 0.78 17.29 -18.19
N SER A 304 0.30 17.21 -19.43
CA SER A 304 0.64 16.12 -20.33
C SER A 304 0.56 16.59 -21.78
N PRO A 305 1.56 16.33 -22.62
CA PRO A 305 1.48 16.65 -24.05
C PRO A 305 0.25 16.07 -24.74
N LEU A 306 -0.20 14.87 -24.39
CA LEU A 306 -1.28 14.21 -25.12
C LEU A 306 -2.65 14.36 -24.45
N MET A 307 -2.86 13.81 -23.25
CA MET A 307 -4.20 13.83 -22.63
C MET A 307 -4.21 14.05 -21.12
N ASN A 308 -5.16 14.87 -20.65
CA ASN A 308 -5.52 14.97 -19.24
C ASN A 308 -7.00 14.63 -19.08
N LEU A 309 -7.33 13.67 -18.20
CA LEU A 309 -8.69 13.22 -17.94
C LEU A 309 -9.03 13.31 -16.44
N VAL A 310 -10.05 14.08 -16.10
CA VAL A 310 -10.65 14.12 -14.77
C VAL A 310 -12.11 13.70 -14.85
N LYS A 311 -12.47 12.59 -14.21
CA LYS A 311 -13.80 11.99 -14.38
C LYS A 311 -14.94 12.73 -13.69
N ASN A 312 -14.64 13.52 -12.65
CA ASN A 312 -15.63 14.24 -11.86
C ASN A 312 -15.27 15.72 -11.79
N ARG A 313 -14.52 16.17 -10.77
CA ARG A 313 -14.21 17.58 -10.59
C ARG A 313 -12.73 17.90 -10.80
N MET A 314 -12.44 18.82 -11.72
CA MET A 314 -11.14 19.45 -11.89
C MET A 314 -11.20 20.87 -11.30
N SER A 315 -10.32 21.17 -10.35
CA SER A 315 -10.08 22.52 -9.84
C SER A 315 -8.62 22.90 -10.02
N GLY A 316 -8.31 23.89 -10.86
CA GLY A 316 -6.94 24.31 -11.15
C GLY A 316 -6.63 24.37 -12.65
N LEU A 317 -5.47 23.84 -13.07
CA LEU A 317 -4.96 23.98 -14.43
C LEU A 317 -4.72 22.61 -15.10
N GLN A 318 -5.18 22.46 -16.34
CA GLN A 318 -4.89 21.33 -17.22
C GLN A 318 -4.24 21.86 -18.49
N ALA A 319 -3.10 21.30 -18.88
CA ALA A 319 -2.43 21.64 -20.13
C ALA A 319 -2.02 20.39 -20.92
N GLY A 320 -2.44 20.33 -22.19
CA GLY A 320 -2.22 19.20 -23.09
C GLY A 320 -3.01 19.26 -24.38
N LEU A 321 -2.73 18.40 -25.37
CA LEU A 321 -3.49 18.37 -26.62
C LEU A 321 -4.99 18.15 -26.38
N LEU A 322 -5.33 17.21 -25.50
CA LEU A 322 -6.70 16.89 -25.12
C LEU A 322 -6.90 17.04 -23.60
N ASN A 323 -7.79 17.93 -23.19
CA ASN A 323 -8.19 18.07 -21.79
C ASN A 323 -9.68 17.73 -21.64
N VAL A 324 -10.00 16.84 -20.70
CA VAL A 324 -11.38 16.40 -20.42
C VAL A 324 -11.64 16.47 -18.92
N ALA A 325 -12.72 17.13 -18.54
CA ALA A 325 -13.29 17.13 -17.19
C ALA A 325 -14.81 16.93 -17.25
N ASP A 326 -15.48 16.57 -16.15
CA ASP A 326 -16.94 16.70 -16.09
C ASP A 326 -17.31 18.10 -15.57
N GLU A 327 -16.83 18.45 -14.37
CA GLU A 327 -16.87 19.80 -13.82
C GLU A 327 -15.47 20.42 -13.83
N LEU A 328 -15.33 21.60 -14.43
CA LEU A 328 -14.11 22.39 -14.47
C LEU A 328 -14.29 23.66 -13.65
N SER A 329 -13.44 23.88 -12.65
CA SER A 329 -13.29 25.14 -11.92
C SER A 329 -11.84 25.62 -12.05
N GLY A 330 -11.55 26.34 -13.13
CA GLY A 330 -10.17 26.75 -13.45
C GLY A 330 -9.89 26.88 -14.94
N VAL A 331 -8.71 26.45 -15.38
CA VAL A 331 -8.17 26.70 -16.73
C VAL A 331 -7.83 25.40 -17.46
N GLN A 332 -8.30 25.27 -18.70
CA GLN A 332 -7.83 24.25 -19.65
C GLN A 332 -7.08 24.93 -20.82
N LEU A 333 -5.85 24.49 -21.08
CA LEU A 333 -5.01 24.94 -22.18
C LEU A 333 -4.71 23.76 -23.09
N GLY A 334 -5.16 23.80 -24.35
CA GLY A 334 -4.99 22.65 -25.22
C GLY A 334 -5.48 22.85 -26.64
N VAL A 335 -5.36 21.82 -27.48
CA VAL A 335 -5.99 21.89 -28.81
C VAL A 335 -7.49 21.60 -28.67
N LEU A 336 -7.84 20.62 -27.85
CA LEU A 336 -9.20 20.17 -27.60
C LEU A 336 -9.50 20.21 -26.10
N ASN A 337 -10.48 21.01 -25.71
CA ASN A 337 -10.91 21.14 -24.32
C ASN A 337 -12.40 20.77 -24.19
N PHE A 338 -12.71 19.79 -23.33
CA PHE A 338 -14.06 19.30 -23.10
C PHE A 338 -14.43 19.34 -21.61
N ALA A 339 -15.62 19.85 -21.31
CA ALA A 339 -16.22 19.78 -19.99
C ALA A 339 -17.75 19.66 -20.08
N SER A 340 -18.42 19.16 -19.04
CA SER A 340 -19.89 19.33 -18.95
C SER A 340 -20.21 20.73 -18.42
N HIS A 341 -19.60 21.12 -17.29
CA HIS A 341 -19.82 22.43 -16.66
C HIS A 341 -18.48 23.13 -16.49
N VAL A 342 -18.36 24.35 -17.01
CA VAL A 342 -17.16 25.18 -16.89
C VAL A 342 -17.45 26.38 -16.01
N SER A 343 -16.67 26.56 -14.95
CA SER A 343 -16.53 27.78 -14.18
C SER A 343 -15.07 28.25 -14.31
N GLY A 344 -14.77 29.05 -15.33
CA GLY A 344 -13.39 29.47 -15.63
C GLY A 344 -13.10 29.64 -17.12
N MET A 345 -11.91 29.21 -17.55
CA MET A 345 -11.37 29.52 -18.88
C MET A 345 -10.96 28.27 -19.67
N GLN A 346 -11.31 28.23 -20.96
CA GLN A 346 -10.76 27.25 -21.91
C GLN A 346 -10.07 27.98 -23.05
N ILE A 347 -8.82 27.61 -23.36
CA ILE A 347 -8.06 28.15 -24.48
C ILE A 347 -7.63 27.01 -25.38
N GLY A 348 -8.07 27.04 -26.64
CA GLY A 348 -7.74 25.99 -27.60
C GLY A 348 -8.35 26.14 -28.97
N ALA A 349 -8.01 25.24 -29.90
CA ALA A 349 -8.62 25.24 -31.23
C ALA A 349 -10.12 24.93 -31.12
N LEU A 350 -10.49 23.96 -30.28
CA LEU A 350 -11.87 23.60 -29.98
C LEU A 350 -12.10 23.57 -28.48
N ASN A 351 -13.09 24.34 -28.03
CA ASN A 351 -13.57 24.35 -26.65
C ASN A 351 -15.04 23.94 -26.65
N ALA A 352 -15.42 22.95 -25.84
CA ALA A 352 -16.79 22.47 -25.76
C ALA A 352 -17.24 22.25 -24.32
N ALA A 353 -18.38 22.85 -23.99
CA ALA A 353 -19.06 22.77 -22.71
C ALA A 353 -20.56 22.56 -22.89
N LYS A 354 -21.25 21.95 -21.92
CA LYS A 354 -22.73 22.01 -21.87
C LYS A 354 -23.17 23.36 -21.30
N THR A 355 -22.55 23.79 -20.19
CA THR A 355 -22.76 25.10 -19.59
C THR A 355 -21.42 25.78 -19.35
N LEU A 356 -21.36 27.09 -19.63
CA LEU A 356 -20.19 27.93 -19.45
C LEU A 356 -20.53 29.10 -18.50
N ASP A 357 -19.73 29.24 -17.46
CA ASP A 357 -19.65 30.41 -16.57
C ASP A 357 -18.19 30.89 -16.62
N GLY A 358 -17.90 31.84 -17.51
CA GLY A 358 -16.53 32.25 -17.85
C GLY A 358 -16.29 32.38 -19.35
N VAL A 359 -15.07 32.07 -19.80
CA VAL A 359 -14.58 32.45 -21.14
C VAL A 359 -14.00 31.26 -21.91
N GLN A 360 -14.35 31.13 -23.18
CA GLN A 360 -13.65 30.25 -24.12
C GLN A 360 -12.94 31.10 -25.19
N ILE A 361 -11.68 30.80 -25.47
CA ILE A 361 -10.89 31.45 -26.52
C ILE A 361 -10.42 30.37 -27.49
N GLY A 362 -10.83 30.47 -28.75
CA GLY A 362 -10.55 29.42 -29.72
C GLY A 362 -11.14 29.62 -31.10
N VAL A 363 -10.72 28.76 -32.03
CA VAL A 363 -11.27 28.75 -33.40
C VAL A 363 -12.76 28.38 -33.36
N LEU A 364 -13.12 27.39 -32.54
CA LEU A 364 -14.51 26.98 -32.33
C LEU A 364 -14.80 26.83 -30.84
N ASN A 365 -15.78 27.60 -30.36
CA ASN A 365 -16.24 27.56 -28.99
C ASN A 365 -17.71 27.10 -28.97
N ILE A 366 -18.02 26.07 -28.19
CA ILE A 366 -19.36 25.48 -28.07
C ILE A 366 -19.78 25.49 -26.59
N ALA A 367 -20.94 26.06 -26.30
CA ALA A 367 -21.57 26.11 -24.98
C ALA A 367 -23.07 25.81 -25.10
N TYR A 368 -23.43 24.52 -25.22
CA TYR A 368 -24.73 24.09 -25.75
C TYR A 368 -25.98 24.68 -25.06
N LYS A 369 -25.94 24.89 -23.74
CA LYS A 369 -27.07 25.43 -22.95
C LYS A 369 -26.96 26.93 -22.65
N ASN A 370 -25.92 27.60 -23.13
CA ASN A 370 -25.74 29.03 -22.92
C ASN A 370 -26.53 29.86 -23.94
N TRP A 371 -26.72 31.14 -23.63
CA TRP A 371 -27.35 32.11 -24.54
C TRP A 371 -26.64 32.24 -25.90
N LEU A 372 -25.33 31.98 -25.93
CA LEU A 372 -24.50 31.95 -27.13
C LEU A 372 -23.88 30.56 -27.34
N PRO A 373 -24.59 29.65 -28.04
CA PRO A 373 -24.21 28.24 -28.09
C PRO A 373 -22.96 27.92 -28.90
N ILE A 374 -22.66 28.69 -29.94
CA ILE A 374 -21.50 28.50 -30.83
C ILE A 374 -20.91 29.87 -31.17
N MET A 375 -19.58 30.02 -31.07
CA MET A 375 -18.89 31.25 -31.44
C MET A 375 -17.46 30.97 -31.92
N VAL A 376 -16.95 31.82 -32.83
CA VAL A 376 -15.56 31.83 -33.29
C VAL A 376 -14.79 32.93 -32.55
N GLY A 377 -13.56 32.67 -32.14
CA GLY A 377 -12.72 33.63 -31.42
C GLY A 377 -12.97 33.58 -29.91
N ILE A 378 -13.97 34.31 -29.42
CA ILE A 378 -14.25 34.43 -27.98
C ILE A 378 -15.72 34.11 -27.68
N ASN A 379 -15.97 33.19 -26.74
CA ASN A 379 -17.30 32.94 -26.18
C ASN A 379 -17.32 33.28 -24.70
N VAL A 380 -18.41 33.88 -24.22
CA VAL A 380 -18.58 34.27 -22.81
C VAL A 380 -19.91 33.74 -22.31
N GLY A 381 -19.88 33.12 -21.13
CA GLY A 381 -21.05 32.59 -20.43
C GLY A 381 -21.11 33.05 -18.98
N GLY A 382 -22.26 32.89 -18.33
CA GLY A 382 -22.47 33.32 -16.93
C GLY A 382 -23.42 34.51 -16.74
N PHE A 383 -24.33 34.75 -17.69
CA PHE A 383 -25.46 35.68 -17.53
C PHE A 383 -26.76 34.93 -17.28
#